data_AF-A0A527A3M3-F1
#
_entry.id   AF-A0A527A3M3-F1
#
_cell.length_a   1.000
_cell.length_b   1.000
_cell.length_c   1.000
_cell.angle_alpha   90.00
_cell.angle_beta   90.00
_cell.angle_gamma   90.00
#
_symmetry.space_group_name_H-M   'P 1'
#
loop_
_entity.id
_entity.type
_entity.pdbx_description
1 polymer ?
#
loop_
_entity_poly.entity_id
_entity_poly.type
_entity_poly.pdbx_seq_one_letter_code
_entity_poly.pdbx_strand_id
1 'polypeptide(L)'
;MLRVEPPLSDEELLDRFQRAAFGYFLETVNAENGLVADTSRPNWPASIAVVGFALSCYPVGVERGWIARDAAMKLTLAALRFFWNSRQGDGDDVTGHKGFYYHFLDMRTGLRAWRCELSVVDTALLMAGVLTAGAYFTGDTDDETEIRELSEMLYRRVDWRWVQSSRPTLRQGWKPKSGFLRYGWEGYN
;
A
#
# COMPACT_ATOMS: atom_id res chain seq x y z
N MET A 1 -16.71 -11.03 -46.03
CA MET A 1 -15.57 -10.12 -45.82
C MET A 1 -15.45 -9.87 -44.33
N LEU A 2 -14.41 -10.41 -43.69
CA LEU A 2 -14.10 -10.08 -42.29
C LEU A 2 -13.55 -8.66 -42.28
N ARG A 3 -14.27 -7.71 -41.67
CA ARG A 3 -13.74 -6.38 -41.39
C ARG A 3 -12.71 -6.56 -40.27
N VAL A 4 -11.43 -6.40 -40.62
CA VAL A 4 -10.38 -6.21 -39.62
C VAL A 4 -10.56 -4.79 -39.10
N GLU A 5 -10.84 -4.65 -37.81
CA GLU A 5 -10.87 -3.31 -37.19
C GLU A 5 -9.51 -2.65 -37.37
N PRO A 6 -9.48 -1.33 -37.67
CA PRO A 6 -8.22 -0.60 -37.73
C PRO A 6 -7.51 -0.72 -36.38
N PRO A 7 -6.17 -0.83 -36.37
CA PRO A 7 -5.42 -0.90 -35.12
C PRO A 7 -5.68 0.37 -34.30
N LEU A 8 -5.74 0.21 -32.98
CA LEU A 8 -5.83 1.31 -32.03
C LEU A 8 -4.64 2.27 -32.25
N SER A 9 -4.87 3.56 -32.03
CA SER A 9 -3.78 4.53 -31.86
C SER A 9 -2.95 4.19 -30.61
N ASP A 10 -1.72 4.70 -30.55
CA ASP A 10 -0.85 4.52 -29.38
C ASP A 10 -1.51 5.04 -28.09
N GLU A 11 -2.26 6.14 -28.18
CA GLU A 11 -2.98 6.73 -27.04
C GLU A 11 -4.10 5.81 -26.53
N GLU A 12 -4.92 5.28 -27.43
CA GLU A 12 -5.99 4.33 -27.08
C GLU A 12 -5.41 3.02 -26.52
N LEU A 13 -4.27 2.57 -27.05
CA LEU A 13 -3.59 1.39 -26.55
C LEU A 13 -3.02 1.61 -25.14
N LEU A 14 -2.40 2.77 -24.91
CA LEU A 14 -1.88 3.15 -23.60
C LEU A 14 -3.00 3.29 -22.57
N ASP A 15 -4.10 3.98 -22.89
CA ASP A 15 -5.26 4.10 -21.98
C ASP A 15 -5.82 2.72 -21.63
N ARG A 16 -5.99 1.85 -22.63
CA ARG A 16 -6.45 0.47 -22.42
C ARG A 16 -5.56 -0.30 -21.45
N PHE A 17 -4.24 -0.24 -21.64
CA PHE A 17 -3.31 -0.96 -20.75
C PHE A 17 -3.25 -0.37 -19.35
N GLN A 18 -3.25 0.96 -19.22
CA GLN A 18 -3.27 1.61 -17.91
C GLN A 18 -4.57 1.31 -17.15
N ARG A 19 -5.72 1.39 -17.83
CA ARG A 19 -7.02 1.07 -17.23
C ARG A 19 -7.13 -0.39 -16.83
N ALA A 20 -6.61 -1.32 -17.65
CA ALA A 20 -6.56 -2.73 -17.29
C ALA A 20 -5.65 -2.99 -16.07
N ALA A 21 -4.49 -2.35 -16.03
CA ALA A 21 -3.59 -2.43 -14.87
C ALA A 21 -4.23 -1.82 -13.61
N PHE A 22 -4.95 -0.71 -13.73
CA PHE A 22 -5.70 -0.11 -12.63
C PHE A 22 -6.82 -1.04 -12.12
N GLY A 23 -7.50 -1.75 -13.03
CA GLY A 23 -8.55 -2.72 -12.71
C GLY A 23 -8.11 -3.78 -11.71
N TYR A 24 -6.83 -4.18 -11.73
CA TYR A 24 -6.24 -5.08 -10.73
C TYR A 24 -6.54 -4.63 -9.29
N PHE A 25 -6.33 -3.34 -8.99
CA PHE A 25 -6.53 -2.83 -7.62
C PHE A 25 -7.99 -2.90 -7.19
N LEU A 26 -8.92 -2.62 -8.10
CA LEU A 26 -10.36 -2.67 -7.80
C LEU A 26 -10.86 -4.11 -7.65
N GLU A 27 -10.30 -5.06 -8.40
CA GLU A 27 -10.68 -6.47 -8.35
C GLU A 27 -10.11 -7.21 -7.15
N THR A 28 -8.98 -6.75 -6.61
CA THR A 28 -8.20 -7.47 -5.57
C THR A 28 -8.20 -6.78 -4.20
N VAL A 29 -8.86 -5.64 -4.06
CA VAL A 29 -9.01 -4.93 -2.79
C VAL A 29 -10.11 -5.55 -1.91
N ASN A 30 -9.84 -5.68 -0.62
CA ASN A 30 -10.87 -5.83 0.39
C ASN A 30 -11.40 -4.45 0.78
N ALA A 31 -12.61 -4.12 0.34
CA ALA A 31 -13.22 -2.80 0.58
C ALA A 31 -13.45 -2.47 2.06
N GLU A 32 -13.48 -3.47 2.97
CA GLU A 32 -13.70 -3.24 4.40
C GLU A 32 -12.47 -2.64 5.10
N ASN A 33 -11.26 -3.01 4.65
CA ASN A 33 -10.01 -2.62 5.30
C ASN A 33 -8.97 -2.02 4.33
N GLY A 34 -9.29 -1.91 3.05
CA GLY A 34 -8.42 -1.34 2.01
C GLY A 34 -7.17 -2.16 1.70
N LEU A 35 -7.04 -3.39 2.23
CA LEU A 35 -5.92 -4.28 1.90
C LEU A 35 -6.08 -4.80 0.47
N VAL A 36 -4.95 -4.93 -0.24
CA VAL A 36 -4.92 -5.35 -1.64
C VAL A 36 -4.05 -6.60 -1.75
N ALA A 37 -4.59 -7.64 -2.41
CA ALA A 37 -3.85 -8.89 -2.60
C ALA A 37 -2.55 -8.67 -3.39
N ASP A 38 -1.52 -9.45 -3.07
CA ASP A 38 -0.23 -9.40 -3.77
C ASP A 38 -0.32 -9.89 -5.24
N THR A 39 -1.29 -10.74 -5.52
CA THR A 39 -1.52 -11.32 -6.85
C THR A 39 -3.01 -11.61 -7.06
N SER A 40 -3.43 -11.74 -8.33
CA SER A 40 -4.78 -12.16 -8.73
C SER A 40 -5.08 -13.64 -8.48
N ARG A 41 -4.12 -14.40 -7.92
CA ARG A 41 -4.35 -15.79 -7.52
C ARG A 41 -5.31 -15.85 -6.32
N PRO A 42 -6.24 -16.81 -6.29
CA PRO A 42 -7.14 -16.96 -5.16
C PRO A 42 -6.38 -17.27 -3.86
N ASN A 43 -6.90 -16.77 -2.74
CA ASN A 43 -6.40 -17.05 -1.39
C ASN A 43 -4.95 -16.60 -1.12
N TRP A 44 -4.49 -15.54 -1.77
CA TRP A 44 -3.20 -14.90 -1.48
C TRP A 44 -3.34 -13.79 -0.42
N PRO A 45 -2.33 -13.58 0.45
CA PRO A 45 -2.33 -12.46 1.38
C PRO A 45 -2.21 -11.10 0.66
N ALA A 46 -2.50 -10.04 1.41
CA ALA A 46 -2.16 -8.69 1.01
C ALA A 46 -0.66 -8.46 1.05
N SER A 47 -0.17 -7.61 0.14
CA SER A 47 1.17 -7.03 0.21
C SER A 47 1.06 -5.54 0.54
N ILE A 48 1.78 -5.10 1.57
CA ILE A 48 1.72 -3.68 1.99
C ILE A 48 2.29 -2.74 0.92
N ALA A 49 3.26 -3.20 0.11
CA ALA A 49 3.77 -2.44 -1.03
C ALA A 49 2.68 -2.24 -2.09
N VAL A 50 1.91 -3.29 -2.38
CA VAL A 50 0.80 -3.22 -3.35
C VAL A 50 -0.31 -2.28 -2.85
N VAL A 51 -0.57 -2.25 -1.54
CA VAL A 51 -1.49 -1.24 -0.97
C VAL A 51 -0.94 0.18 -1.18
N GLY A 52 0.37 0.40 -0.99
CA GLY A 52 1.03 1.66 -1.33
C GLY A 52 0.81 2.06 -2.79
N PHE A 53 1.01 1.14 -3.73
CA PHE A 53 0.75 1.38 -5.15
C PHE A 53 -0.72 1.69 -5.44
N ALA A 54 -1.66 0.97 -4.83
CA ALA A 54 -3.08 1.24 -4.99
C ALA A 54 -3.44 2.66 -4.55
N LEU A 55 -2.92 3.10 -3.40
CA LEU A 55 -3.13 4.47 -2.87
C LEU A 55 -2.56 5.54 -3.81
N SER A 56 -1.42 5.30 -4.45
CA SER A 56 -0.88 6.20 -5.50
C SER A 56 -1.68 6.16 -6.80
N CYS A 57 -2.29 5.03 -7.14
CA CYS A 57 -3.04 4.85 -8.38
C CYS A 57 -4.49 5.33 -8.29
N TYR A 58 -5.10 5.43 -7.10
CA TYR A 58 -6.45 5.96 -6.96
C TYR A 58 -6.59 7.40 -7.50
N PRO A 59 -5.71 8.36 -7.18
CA PRO A 59 -5.68 9.67 -7.84
C PRO A 59 -5.67 9.58 -9.37
N VAL A 60 -4.83 8.72 -9.94
CA VAL A 60 -4.75 8.52 -11.40
C VAL A 60 -6.08 8.04 -11.95
N GLY A 61 -6.71 7.06 -11.29
CA GLY A 61 -8.02 6.55 -11.69
C GLY A 61 -9.13 7.61 -11.62
N VAL A 62 -9.07 8.55 -10.66
CA VAL A 62 -10.01 9.67 -10.56
C VAL A 62 -9.80 10.66 -11.70
N GLU A 63 -8.56 11.12 -11.92
CA GLU A 63 -8.23 12.07 -12.99
C GLU A 63 -8.52 11.52 -14.40
N ARG A 64 -8.41 10.20 -14.57
CA ARG A 64 -8.73 9.49 -15.81
C ARG A 64 -10.21 9.11 -15.95
N GLY A 65 -11.02 9.35 -14.92
CA GLY A 65 -12.44 8.99 -14.91
C GLY A 65 -12.72 7.48 -14.87
N TRP A 66 -11.76 6.66 -14.46
CA TRP A 66 -11.93 5.21 -14.32
C TRP A 66 -12.63 4.82 -13.02
N ILE A 67 -12.55 5.67 -11.99
CA ILE A 67 -13.24 5.54 -10.71
C ILE A 67 -13.76 6.92 -10.27
N ALA A 68 -14.92 6.95 -9.61
CA ALA A 68 -15.43 8.18 -9.01
C ALA A 68 -14.57 8.60 -7.80
N ARG A 69 -14.39 9.91 -7.60
CA ARG A 69 -13.62 10.47 -6.47
C ARG A 69 -14.08 9.92 -5.12
N ASP A 70 -15.38 9.88 -4.87
CA ASP A 70 -15.94 9.35 -3.62
C ASP A 70 -15.62 7.87 -3.39
N ALA A 71 -15.57 7.06 -4.46
CA ALA A 71 -15.24 5.65 -4.34
C ALA A 71 -13.74 5.46 -4.03
N ALA A 72 -12.87 6.23 -4.69
CA ALA A 72 -11.44 6.27 -4.41
C ALA A 72 -11.14 6.77 -2.98
N MET A 73 -11.86 7.79 -2.52
CA MET A 73 -11.78 8.34 -1.16
C MET A 73 -12.15 7.28 -0.11
N LYS A 74 -13.24 6.53 -0.33
CA LYS A 74 -13.67 5.44 0.57
C LYS A 74 -12.64 4.32 0.68
N LEU A 75 -12.07 3.87 -0.43
CA LEU A 75 -11.01 2.85 -0.42
C LEU A 75 -9.74 3.34 0.28
N THR A 76 -9.39 4.61 0.06
CA THR A 76 -8.26 5.28 0.74
C THR A 76 -8.49 5.31 2.25
N LEU A 77 -9.63 5.81 2.71
CA LEU A 77 -9.96 5.86 4.14
C LEU A 77 -9.99 4.46 4.78
N ALA A 78 -10.52 3.45 4.09
CA ALA A 78 -10.51 2.07 4.60
C ALA A 78 -9.08 1.60 4.91
N ALA A 79 -8.14 1.81 3.99
CA ALA A 79 -6.74 1.46 4.18
C ALA A 79 -6.08 2.28 5.31
N LEU A 80 -6.24 3.61 5.30
CA LEU A 80 -5.62 4.49 6.30
C LEU A 80 -6.13 4.19 7.71
N ARG A 81 -7.45 4.04 7.87
CA ARG A 81 -8.07 3.68 9.14
C ARG A 81 -7.63 2.29 9.60
N PHE A 82 -7.52 1.31 8.69
CA PHE A 82 -6.98 -0.01 9.01
C PHE A 82 -5.56 0.09 9.58
N PHE A 83 -4.63 0.71 8.85
CA PHE A 83 -3.23 0.79 9.29
C PHE A 83 -3.08 1.58 10.59
N TRP A 84 -3.79 2.71 10.72
CA TRP A 84 -3.72 3.53 11.92
C TRP A 84 -4.17 2.75 13.17
N ASN A 85 -5.34 2.09 13.08
CA ASN A 85 -5.91 1.32 14.19
C ASN A 85 -5.31 -0.09 14.34
N SER A 86 -4.42 -0.50 13.45
CA SER A 86 -3.82 -1.83 13.46
C SER A 86 -2.99 -2.11 14.71
N ARG A 87 -2.98 -3.38 15.14
CA ARG A 87 -2.22 -3.83 16.31
C ARG A 87 -0.73 -3.75 16.02
N GLN A 88 0.01 -3.07 16.89
CA GLN A 88 1.47 -3.04 16.88
C GLN A 88 2.02 -3.83 18.06
N GLY A 89 3.12 -4.56 17.85
CA GLY A 89 3.77 -5.33 18.90
C GLY A 89 4.99 -6.09 18.35
N ASP A 90 5.70 -6.80 19.21
CA ASP A 90 6.86 -7.62 18.85
C ASP A 90 6.51 -9.12 18.68
N GLY A 91 5.22 -9.44 18.68
CA GLY A 91 4.68 -10.79 18.56
C GLY A 91 4.31 -11.20 17.13
N ASP A 92 3.78 -12.42 17.01
CA ASP A 92 3.36 -13.00 15.74
C ASP A 92 1.93 -12.56 15.31
N ASP A 93 1.04 -12.27 16.26
CA ASP A 93 -0.37 -11.91 16.02
C ASP A 93 -0.61 -10.39 16.01
N VAL A 94 0.22 -9.67 15.25
CA VAL A 94 0.14 -8.21 15.07
C VAL A 94 0.36 -7.83 13.61
N THR A 95 -0.03 -6.62 13.23
CA THR A 95 0.12 -6.09 11.86
C THR A 95 1.51 -5.48 11.65
N GLY A 96 2.12 -4.96 12.72
CA GLY A 96 3.41 -4.28 12.63
C GLY A 96 4.12 -4.08 13.96
N HIS A 97 5.28 -3.44 13.91
CA HIS A 97 6.06 -3.03 15.08
C HIS A 97 6.76 -1.70 14.80
N LYS A 98 6.78 -0.79 15.78
CA LYS A 98 7.49 0.50 15.68
C LYS A 98 7.07 1.34 14.45
N GLY A 99 5.82 1.17 14.01
CA GLY A 99 5.27 1.82 12.82
C GLY A 99 5.62 1.15 11.51
N PHE A 100 6.50 0.13 11.50
CA PHE A 100 6.73 -0.74 10.34
C PHE A 100 5.66 -1.82 10.28
N TYR A 101 5.41 -2.33 9.08
CA TYR A 101 4.42 -3.38 8.84
C TYR A 101 5.06 -4.64 8.25
N TYR A 102 4.42 -5.78 8.50
CA TYR A 102 4.85 -7.05 7.90
C TYR A 102 4.58 -7.04 6.40
N HIS A 103 5.52 -7.60 5.63
CA HIS A 103 5.45 -7.68 4.16
C HIS A 103 4.06 -8.15 3.69
N PHE A 104 3.64 -9.29 4.24
CA PHE A 104 2.37 -9.91 3.93
C PHE A 104 1.43 -9.90 5.13
N LEU A 105 0.18 -9.55 4.88
CA LEU A 105 -0.91 -9.55 5.85
C LEU A 105 -2.06 -10.44 5.35
N ASP A 106 -2.70 -11.16 6.26
CA ASP A 106 -3.94 -11.84 5.96
C ASP A 106 -5.01 -10.83 5.51
N MET A 107 -5.68 -11.10 4.38
CA MET A 107 -6.59 -10.17 3.72
C MET A 107 -7.76 -9.72 4.60
N ARG A 108 -8.18 -10.55 5.57
CA ARG A 108 -9.36 -10.29 6.40
C ARG A 108 -8.98 -9.74 7.76
N THR A 109 -8.07 -10.42 8.43
CA THR A 109 -7.67 -10.10 9.81
C THR A 109 -6.60 -9.02 9.88
N GLY A 110 -5.84 -8.82 8.81
CA GLY A 110 -4.71 -7.89 8.80
C GLY A 110 -3.54 -8.32 9.69
N LEU A 111 -3.52 -9.59 10.11
CA LEU A 111 -2.43 -10.16 10.91
C LEU A 111 -1.32 -10.64 9.97
N ARG A 112 -0.09 -10.68 10.50
CA ARG A 112 1.09 -11.19 9.79
C ARG A 112 0.84 -12.55 9.13
N ALA A 113 1.07 -12.62 7.81
CA ALA A 113 1.02 -13.88 7.06
C ALA A 113 2.40 -14.55 6.96
N TRP A 114 2.39 -15.88 6.88
CA TRP A 114 3.56 -16.73 6.56
C TRP A 114 4.84 -16.48 7.36
N ARG A 115 4.75 -15.89 8.56
CA ARG A 115 5.90 -15.51 9.38
C ARG A 115 6.92 -14.65 8.59
N CYS A 116 6.43 -13.82 7.67
CA CYS A 116 7.25 -12.87 6.91
C CYS A 116 7.89 -11.82 7.83
N GLU A 117 8.90 -11.11 7.35
CA GLU A 117 9.55 -10.01 8.06
C GLU A 117 8.67 -8.75 8.10
N LEU A 118 8.92 -7.90 9.10
CA LEU A 118 8.68 -6.47 8.94
C LEU A 118 9.58 -6.00 7.82
N SER A 119 8.97 -5.49 6.75
CA SER A 119 9.70 -5.10 5.55
C SER A 119 9.90 -3.59 5.55
N VAL A 120 11.17 -3.16 5.60
CA VAL A 120 11.52 -1.73 5.64
C VAL A 120 11.22 -1.07 4.30
N VAL A 121 11.51 -1.75 3.19
CA VAL A 121 11.24 -1.23 1.85
C VAL A 121 9.74 -1.17 1.55
N ASP A 122 8.99 -2.21 1.90
CA ASP A 122 7.55 -2.23 1.60
C ASP A 122 6.79 -1.25 2.51
N THR A 123 7.27 -1.02 3.73
CA THR A 123 6.77 0.08 4.57
C THR A 123 7.05 1.43 3.91
N ALA A 124 8.24 1.65 3.33
CA ALA A 124 8.55 2.89 2.62
C ALA A 124 7.63 3.10 1.40
N LEU A 125 7.38 2.05 0.62
CA LEU A 125 6.46 2.08 -0.52
C LEU A 125 5.02 2.34 -0.09
N LEU A 126 4.57 1.71 1.00
CA LEU A 126 3.27 2.00 1.62
C LEU A 126 3.17 3.49 1.99
N MET A 127 4.17 4.04 2.69
CA MET A 127 4.16 5.44 3.11
C MET A 127 4.19 6.41 1.92
N ALA A 128 4.88 6.08 0.82
CA ALA A 128 4.84 6.88 -0.40
C ALA A 128 3.41 6.96 -0.98
N GLY A 129 2.68 5.85 -0.98
CA GLY A 129 1.27 5.80 -1.37
C GLY A 129 0.36 6.60 -0.44
N VAL A 130 0.52 6.41 0.87
CA VAL A 130 -0.20 7.16 1.91
C VAL A 130 -0.02 8.67 1.73
N LEU A 131 1.22 9.14 1.60
CA LEU A 131 1.51 10.56 1.42
C LEU A 131 0.97 11.10 0.09
N THR A 132 1.00 10.30 -0.98
CA THR A 132 0.43 10.68 -2.28
C THR A 132 -1.08 10.89 -2.16
N ALA A 133 -1.79 9.99 -1.49
CA ALA A 133 -3.22 10.12 -1.23
C ALA A 133 -3.52 11.37 -0.37
N GLY A 134 -2.76 11.58 0.71
CA GLY A 134 -2.86 12.78 1.55
C GLY A 134 -2.63 14.08 0.79
N ALA A 135 -1.73 14.10 -0.18
CA ALA A 135 -1.47 15.27 -1.00
C ALA A 135 -2.55 15.52 -2.08
N TYR A 136 -3.30 14.50 -2.49
CA TYR A 136 -4.30 14.59 -3.56
C TYR A 136 -5.72 14.89 -3.05
N PHE A 137 -6.10 14.32 -1.91
CA PHE A 137 -7.42 14.54 -1.30
C PHE A 137 -7.42 15.80 -0.41
N THR A 138 -7.57 16.97 -1.05
CA THR A 138 -7.49 18.30 -0.40
C THR A 138 -8.82 19.04 -0.31
N GLY A 139 -9.95 18.38 -0.58
CA GLY A 139 -11.29 18.96 -0.46
C GLY A 139 -11.62 19.38 0.97
N ASP A 140 -12.54 20.34 1.08
CA ASP A 140 -13.10 20.84 2.34
C ASP A 140 -14.27 19.95 2.80
N THR A 141 -13.95 18.67 3.06
CA THR A 141 -14.87 17.68 3.60
C THR A 141 -14.21 16.97 4.79
N ASP A 142 -15.02 16.43 5.70
CA ASP A 142 -14.52 15.69 6.86
C ASP A 142 -13.69 14.48 6.43
N ASP A 143 -14.15 13.74 5.42
CA ASP A 143 -13.47 12.55 4.89
C ASP A 143 -12.09 12.89 4.28
N GLU A 144 -11.99 13.94 3.45
CA GLU A 144 -10.71 14.33 2.87
C GLU A 144 -9.77 14.97 3.92
N THR A 145 -10.34 15.63 4.94
CA THR A 145 -9.58 16.11 6.10
C THR A 145 -8.96 14.96 6.87
N GLU A 146 -9.74 13.92 7.16
CA GLU A 146 -9.26 12.72 7.84
C GLU A 146 -8.17 11.99 7.03
N ILE A 147 -8.28 11.93 5.69
CA ILE A 147 -7.22 11.37 4.84
C ILE A 147 -5.89 12.10 5.08
N ARG A 148 -5.89 13.44 5.09
CA ARG A 148 -4.67 14.23 5.31
C ARG A 148 -4.09 13.99 6.70
N GLU A 149 -4.93 13.98 7.73
CA GLU A 149 -4.51 13.76 9.11
C GLU A 149 -3.92 12.36 9.31
N LEU A 150 -4.64 11.31 8.90
CA LEU A 150 -4.16 9.94 9.01
C LEU A 150 -2.88 9.70 8.21
N SER A 151 -2.75 10.34 7.04
CA SER A 151 -1.54 10.22 6.22
C SER A 151 -0.31 10.75 6.95
N GLU A 152 -0.41 11.94 7.54
CA GLU A 152 0.68 12.53 8.32
C GLU A 152 0.98 11.71 9.59
N MET A 153 -0.06 11.26 10.29
CA MET A 153 0.08 10.45 11.50
C MET A 153 0.76 9.12 11.23
N LEU A 154 0.39 8.43 10.14
CA LEU A 154 1.02 7.19 9.71
C LEU A 154 2.48 7.40 9.32
N TYR A 155 2.78 8.44 8.53
CA TYR A 155 4.15 8.76 8.14
C TYR A 155 5.04 9.01 9.36
N ARG A 156 4.55 9.78 10.34
CA ARG A 156 5.28 10.07 11.60
C ARG A 156 5.39 8.89 12.55
N ARG A 157 4.52 7.88 12.43
CA ARG A 157 4.54 6.67 13.27
C ARG A 157 5.79 5.82 13.03
N VAL A 158 6.37 5.89 11.84
CA VAL A 158 7.47 5.00 11.42
C VAL A 158 8.80 5.42 12.07
N ASP A 159 9.33 4.56 12.93
CA ASP A 159 10.59 4.83 13.65
C ASP A 159 11.82 4.45 12.79
N TRP A 160 12.15 5.29 11.81
CA TRP A 160 13.32 5.09 10.93
C TRP A 160 14.65 5.00 11.70
N ARG A 161 14.75 5.65 12.86
CA ARG A 161 15.96 5.57 13.71
C ARG A 161 16.10 4.19 14.34
N TRP A 162 15.00 3.55 14.71
CA TRP A 162 15.04 2.19 15.24
C TRP A 162 15.61 1.18 14.24
N VAL A 163 15.20 1.24 12.96
CA VAL A 163 15.76 0.34 11.92
C VAL A 163 17.18 0.70 11.50
N GLN A 164 17.62 1.95 11.66
CA GLN A 164 19.02 2.33 11.49
C GLN A 164 19.88 1.79 12.64
N SER A 165 19.36 1.83 13.87
CA SER A 165 20.09 1.47 15.08
C SER A 165 21.42 2.24 15.14
N SER A 166 22.54 1.56 15.41
CA SER A 166 23.90 2.15 15.39
C SER A 166 24.66 1.93 14.07
N ARG A 167 23.96 1.54 12.98
CA ARG A 167 24.58 1.18 11.69
C ARG A 167 24.60 2.36 10.72
N PRO A 168 25.54 2.37 9.76
CA PRO A 168 25.55 3.38 8.69
C PRO A 168 24.39 3.19 7.69
N THR A 169 23.84 1.98 7.58
CA THR A 169 22.75 1.63 6.66
C THR A 169 21.49 1.20 7.40
N LEU A 170 20.34 1.35 6.73
CA LEU A 170 19.06 0.83 7.24
C LEU A 170 19.03 -0.69 7.08
N ARG A 171 18.48 -1.38 8.08
CA ARG A 171 18.23 -2.84 7.99
C ARG A 171 17.17 -3.14 6.95
N GLN A 172 17.24 -4.31 6.31
CA GLN A 172 16.23 -4.72 5.34
C GLN A 172 14.90 -5.12 5.98
N GLY A 173 14.97 -5.76 7.16
CA GLY A 173 13.78 -6.19 7.88
C GLY A 173 14.06 -6.69 9.28
N TRP A 174 13.00 -7.10 9.96
CA TRP A 174 13.03 -7.60 11.32
C TRP A 174 12.00 -8.72 11.52
N LYS A 175 12.29 -9.70 12.38
CA LYS A 175 11.33 -10.75 12.78
C LYS A 175 11.24 -10.86 14.30
N PRO A 176 10.05 -11.19 14.85
CA PRO A 176 9.92 -11.61 16.23
C PRO A 176 10.93 -12.68 16.61
N LYS A 177 11.48 -12.58 17.83
CA LYS A 177 12.48 -13.49 18.43
C LYS A 177 13.87 -13.46 17.76
N SER A 178 13.96 -13.32 16.44
CA SER A 178 15.22 -13.33 15.69
C SER A 178 15.84 -11.95 15.51
N GLY A 179 15.08 -10.87 15.69
CA GLY A 179 15.58 -9.50 15.56
C GLY A 179 15.77 -9.07 14.10
N PHE A 180 16.71 -8.15 13.87
CA PHE A 180 17.01 -7.63 12.53
C PHE A 180 17.63 -8.69 11.63
N LEU A 181 17.25 -8.67 10.35
CA LEU A 181 17.92 -9.44 9.31
C LEU A 181 19.39 -9.00 9.17
N ARG A 182 20.24 -9.92 8.70
CA ARG A 182 21.69 -9.71 8.63
C ARG A 182 22.05 -8.55 7.70
N TYR A 183 21.34 -8.42 6.58
CA TYR A 183 21.64 -7.48 5.52
C TYR A 183 21.01 -6.11 5.76
N GLY A 184 21.72 -5.06 5.32
CA GLY A 184 21.20 -3.70 5.19
C GLY A 184 20.98 -3.34 3.73
N TRP A 185 20.36 -2.18 3.49
CA TRP A 185 20.25 -1.60 2.15
C TRP A 185 21.54 -0.85 1.80
N GLU A 186 22.24 -1.31 0.76
CA GLU A 186 23.41 -0.68 0.14
C GLU A 186 23.04 -0.37 -1.32
N GLY A 187 23.26 0.86 -1.78
CA GLY A 187 22.93 1.28 -3.15
C GLY A 187 24.06 0.97 -4.15
N TYR A 188 23.81 0.85 -5.45
CA TYR A 188 22.52 0.95 -6.17
C TYR A 188 21.94 -0.45 -6.48
N ASN A 189 20.62 -0.58 -6.54
CA ASN A 189 19.87 -1.84 -6.68
C ASN A 189 18.89 -1.86 -7.86
#